data_AF-A0A2W5TG09-F1
#
_entry.id   AF-A0A2W5TG09-F1
#
_cell.length_a   1.000
_cell.length_b   1.000
_cell.length_c   1.000
_cell.angle_alpha   90.00
_cell.angle_beta   90.00
_cell.angle_gamma   90.00
#
_symmetry.space_group_name_H-M   'P 1'
#
loop_
_entity.id
_entity.type
_entity.pdbx_description
1 polymer ?
#
loop_
_entity_poly.entity_id
_entity_poly.type
_entity_poly.pdbx_seq_one_letter_code
_entity_poly.pdbx_strand_id
1 'polypeptide(L)'
;MMKRIVTLVAGSLVMVACGPGAKIDGKQGAAEALFAASKPSQARADTSNTPVDLTGSLTWNCPEGGNAKISGASVNVGNGGVSTGVTMTYNNCGLSKGGPGVAIFIGDMNLSQKIDISNSSVNLDQRLKGRVDVRGAYNDFIDADITQKIAVGDLGSGVGGVSMYLVGTITTSDGTFTYDENVNVSGSISARIENNDP
;
A
#
# COMPACT_ATOMS: atom_id res chain seq x y z
N MET A 1 -36.84 -14.47 4.10
CA MET A 1 -35.50 -15.10 3.96
C MET A 1 -34.48 -14.20 4.64
N MET A 2 -33.93 -14.67 5.75
CA MET A 2 -33.13 -13.88 6.69
C MET A 2 -31.65 -14.09 6.38
N LYS A 3 -30.98 -13.08 5.82
CA LYS A 3 -29.51 -13.09 5.66
C LYS A 3 -28.91 -12.93 7.06
N ARG A 4 -28.39 -14.03 7.62
CA ARG A 4 -27.66 -14.03 8.88
C ARG A 4 -26.36 -13.25 8.67
N ILE A 5 -26.32 -12.03 9.18
CA ILE A 5 -25.08 -11.30 9.45
C ILE A 5 -24.45 -12.02 10.63
N VAL A 6 -23.44 -12.84 10.35
CA VAL A 6 -22.58 -13.43 11.40
C VAL A 6 -21.56 -12.36 11.76
N THR A 7 -21.87 -11.59 12.78
CA THR A 7 -20.89 -10.77 13.51
C THR A 7 -19.93 -11.73 14.20
N LEU A 8 -18.73 -11.90 13.63
CA LEU A 8 -17.64 -12.67 14.24
C LEU A 8 -17.04 -11.83 15.38
N VAL A 9 -17.63 -12.01 16.56
CA VAL A 9 -17.05 -11.61 17.85
C VAL A 9 -15.75 -12.40 18.03
N ALA A 10 -14.71 -11.70 18.49
CA ALA A 10 -13.42 -12.22 18.88
C ALA A 10 -13.52 -13.57 19.61
N GLY A 11 -13.26 -14.64 18.86
CA GLY A 11 -13.05 -15.98 19.34
C GLY A 11 -11.73 -16.45 18.75
N SER A 12 -10.76 -16.70 19.60
CA SER A 12 -9.47 -17.32 19.30
C SER A 12 -9.65 -18.59 18.47
N LEU A 13 -9.64 -18.45 17.13
CA LEU A 13 -9.41 -19.55 16.22
C LEU A 13 -7.91 -19.86 16.25
N VAL A 14 -7.53 -20.68 17.22
CA VAL A 14 -6.30 -21.46 17.17
C VAL A 14 -6.49 -22.53 16.10
N MET A 15 -6.44 -22.15 14.83
CA MET A 15 -6.40 -23.08 13.69
C MET A 15 -5.80 -22.38 12.48
N VAL A 16 -4.47 -22.45 12.34
CA VAL A 16 -3.77 -22.50 11.04
C VAL A 16 -2.27 -22.66 11.38
N ALA A 17 -1.53 -23.72 11.04
CA ALA A 17 -1.53 -24.44 9.77
C ALA A 17 -1.80 -23.50 8.57
N CYS A 18 -1.32 -22.24 8.64
CA CYS A 18 -1.32 -21.33 7.50
C CYS A 18 -0.16 -21.81 6.66
N GLY A 19 -0.42 -22.80 5.81
CA GLY A 19 0.45 -23.04 4.68
C GLY A 19 0.62 -21.72 3.90
N PRO A 20 1.79 -21.49 3.28
CA PRO A 20 1.96 -20.31 2.42
C PRO A 20 0.88 -20.33 1.33
N GLY A 21 -0.04 -19.36 1.31
CA GLY A 21 -1.15 -19.46 0.35
C GLY A 21 -2.37 -18.54 0.48
N ALA A 22 -2.48 -17.69 1.51
CA ALA A 22 -3.65 -16.81 1.62
C ALA A 22 -3.78 -15.87 0.41
N LYS A 23 -5.01 -15.57 -0.01
CA LYS A 23 -5.31 -14.62 -1.08
C LYS A 23 -5.80 -13.31 -0.49
N ILE A 24 -5.53 -12.22 -1.20
CA ILE A 24 -6.05 -10.90 -0.85
C ILE A 24 -7.56 -10.91 -1.10
N ASP A 25 -8.34 -10.57 -0.08
CA ASP A 25 -9.79 -10.72 -0.12
C ASP A 25 -10.51 -9.42 -0.46
N GLY A 26 -11.22 -9.44 -1.60
CA GLY A 26 -12.10 -8.37 -2.02
C GLY A 26 -11.46 -6.99 -2.17
N LYS A 27 -12.36 -6.01 -2.32
CA LYS A 27 -12.01 -4.60 -2.50
C LYS A 27 -11.27 -4.00 -1.30
N GLN A 28 -11.60 -4.43 -0.09
CA GLN A 28 -10.96 -3.94 1.13
C GLN A 28 -9.53 -4.46 1.25
N GLY A 29 -9.30 -5.77 1.05
CA GLY A 29 -7.98 -6.36 1.09
C GLY A 29 -7.05 -5.77 0.03
N ALA A 30 -7.57 -5.51 -1.17
CA ALA A 30 -6.81 -4.85 -2.25
C ALA A 30 -6.33 -3.43 -1.85
N ALA A 31 -7.19 -2.64 -1.20
CA ALA A 31 -6.83 -1.31 -0.72
C ALA A 31 -5.81 -1.36 0.44
N GLU A 32 -5.97 -2.29 1.37
CA GLU A 32 -5.04 -2.48 2.49
C GLU A 32 -3.66 -2.97 2.01
N ALA A 33 -3.63 -3.85 1.02
CA ALA A 33 -2.41 -4.36 0.43
C ALA A 33 -1.67 -3.26 -0.36
N LEU A 34 -2.40 -2.41 -1.11
CA LEU A 34 -1.85 -1.21 -1.73
C LEU A 34 -1.29 -0.24 -0.69
N PHE A 35 -2.02 0.00 0.40
CA PHE A 35 -1.53 0.87 1.46
C PHE A 35 -0.23 0.33 2.07
N ALA A 36 -0.16 -0.98 2.33
CA ALA A 36 1.08 -1.62 2.77
C ALA A 36 2.21 -1.41 1.77
N ALA A 37 1.95 -1.61 0.47
CA ALA A 37 2.92 -1.35 -0.60
C ALA A 37 3.40 0.10 -0.61
N SER A 38 2.54 1.07 -0.32
CA SER A 38 2.90 2.50 -0.34
C SER A 38 3.82 2.94 0.81
N LYS A 39 3.97 2.14 1.88
CA LYS A 39 4.72 2.53 3.10
C LYS A 39 6.16 3.01 2.86
N PRO A 40 6.98 2.42 1.95
CA PRO A 40 8.34 2.92 1.71
C PRO A 40 8.37 4.36 1.23
N SER A 41 7.35 4.81 0.49
CA SER A 41 7.24 6.21 0.06
C SER A 41 6.93 7.20 1.18
N GLN A 42 6.41 6.70 2.30
CA GLN A 42 6.11 7.49 3.50
C GLN A 42 7.27 7.48 4.49
N ALA A 43 8.31 6.67 4.23
CA ALA A 43 9.51 6.64 5.05
C ALA A 43 10.24 7.98 4.92
N ARG A 44 10.03 8.85 5.91
CA ARG A 44 10.65 10.16 6.16
C ARG A 44 11.48 10.71 5.00
N ALA A 45 10.91 11.69 4.29
CA ALA A 45 11.72 12.66 3.57
C ALA A 45 12.78 13.21 4.54
N ASP A 46 14.05 13.14 4.14
CA ASP A 46 15.14 13.67 4.95
C ASP A 46 14.84 15.14 5.28
N THR A 47 14.68 15.44 6.57
CA THR A 47 14.45 16.81 7.06
C THR A 47 15.77 17.57 7.24
N SER A 48 16.89 17.02 6.76
CA SER A 48 18.17 17.70 6.77
C SER A 48 18.14 18.93 5.85
N ASN A 49 18.85 19.99 6.25
CA ASN A 49 19.03 21.20 5.44
C ASN A 49 20.02 20.98 4.27
N THR A 50 20.43 19.73 4.00
CA THR A 50 21.28 19.40 2.85
C THR A 50 20.41 19.03 1.66
N PRO A 51 20.74 19.49 0.43
CA PRO A 51 20.00 19.08 -0.76
C PRO A 51 19.91 17.56 -0.83
N VAL A 52 18.69 17.04 -0.89
CA VAL A 52 18.46 15.60 -1.04
C VAL A 52 19.09 15.16 -2.37
N ASP A 53 20.10 14.30 -2.29
CA ASP A 53 20.70 13.70 -3.47
C ASP A 53 19.75 12.64 -4.04
N LEU A 54 18.96 13.08 -5.03
CA LEU A 54 18.01 12.24 -5.76
C LEU A 54 18.68 11.37 -6.83
N THR A 55 20.00 11.47 -7.03
CA THR A 55 20.74 10.64 -8.00
C THR A 55 21.09 9.26 -7.44
N GLY A 56 21.11 9.13 -6.11
CA GLY A 56 21.32 7.87 -5.40
C GLY A 56 20.04 7.07 -5.23
N SER A 57 20.15 5.74 -5.25
CA SER A 57 19.04 4.88 -4.82
C SER A 57 18.95 4.85 -3.30
N LEU A 58 17.78 5.17 -2.74
CA LEU A 58 17.50 5.06 -1.31
C LEU A 58 17.05 3.64 -1.00
N THR A 59 17.68 3.00 -0.03
CA THR A 59 17.26 1.68 0.45
C THR A 59 16.55 1.84 1.78
N TRP A 60 15.32 1.33 1.86
CA TRP A 60 14.52 1.30 3.08
C TRP A 60 14.36 -0.15 3.56
N ASN A 61 14.72 -0.40 4.82
CA ASN A 61 14.59 -1.72 5.42
C ASN A 61 13.15 -1.95 5.86
N CYS A 62 12.58 -3.09 5.48
CA CYS A 62 11.18 -3.38 5.74
C CYS A 62 11.01 -3.95 7.16
N PRO A 63 9.88 -3.65 7.86
CA PRO A 63 9.69 -4.01 9.27
C PRO A 63 9.87 -5.50 9.57
N GLU A 64 9.44 -6.37 8.66
CA GLU A 64 9.52 -7.83 8.83
C GLU A 64 10.64 -8.47 7.98
N GLY A 65 11.64 -7.69 7.59
CA GLY A 65 12.81 -8.15 6.81
C GLY A 65 12.73 -7.84 5.32
N GLY A 66 13.88 -7.98 4.64
CA GLY A 66 14.07 -7.51 3.26
C GLY A 66 14.18 -5.99 3.15
N ASN A 67 14.11 -5.47 1.92
CA ASN A 67 14.21 -4.04 1.66
C ASN A 67 13.37 -3.60 0.46
N ALA A 68 13.05 -2.31 0.44
CA ALA A 68 12.55 -1.60 -0.73
C ALA A 68 13.59 -0.59 -1.19
N LYS A 69 13.92 -0.59 -2.48
CA LYS A 69 14.83 0.36 -3.11
C LYS A 69 14.01 1.40 -3.86
N ILE A 70 14.24 2.67 -3.58
CA ILE A 70 13.65 3.81 -4.27
C ILE A 70 14.71 4.36 -5.21
N SER A 71 14.41 4.45 -6.50
CA SER A 71 15.37 4.92 -7.52
C SER A 71 14.65 5.60 -8.68
N GLY A 72 15.43 6.14 -9.64
CA GLY A 72 14.86 6.77 -10.83
C GLY A 72 14.13 8.07 -10.51
N ALA A 73 14.60 8.80 -9.51
CA ALA A 73 13.96 10.05 -9.10
C ALA A 73 13.96 11.07 -10.24
N SER A 74 12.78 11.59 -10.52
CA SER A 74 12.55 12.68 -11.46
C SER A 74 11.83 13.80 -10.71
N VAL A 75 12.20 15.04 -11.01
CA VAL A 75 11.54 16.23 -10.45
C VAL A 75 11.22 17.15 -11.61
N ASN A 76 9.97 17.60 -11.67
CA ASN A 76 9.51 18.61 -12.60
C ASN A 76 8.86 19.75 -11.82
N VAL A 77 9.40 20.96 -11.97
CA VAL A 77 8.88 22.18 -11.36
C VAL A 77 8.16 22.97 -12.43
N GLY A 78 6.85 23.15 -12.26
CA GLY A 78 6.01 23.93 -13.17
C GLY A 78 5.38 25.13 -12.47
N ASN A 79 4.71 25.99 -13.24
CA ASN A 79 4.11 27.24 -12.77
C ASN A 79 2.92 27.09 -11.79
N GLY A 80 2.66 25.88 -11.28
CA GLY A 80 1.54 25.58 -10.38
C GLY A 80 1.81 24.44 -9.38
N GLY A 81 3.05 23.95 -9.25
CA GLY A 81 3.38 22.88 -8.32
C GLY A 81 4.67 22.14 -8.64
N VAL A 82 4.97 21.14 -7.81
CA VAL A 82 6.11 20.24 -7.97
C VAL A 82 5.58 18.83 -8.24
N SER A 83 6.06 18.20 -9.30
CA SER A 83 5.81 16.78 -9.58
C SER A 83 7.10 16.00 -9.38
N THR A 84 7.00 14.87 -8.68
CA THR A 84 8.11 13.94 -8.49
C THR A 84 7.72 12.55 -8.96
N GLY A 85 8.68 11.77 -9.44
CA GLY A 85 8.45 10.38 -9.82
C GLY A 85 9.61 9.52 -9.35
N VAL A 86 9.32 8.35 -8.76
CA VAL A 86 10.31 7.36 -8.34
C VAL A 86 9.79 5.95 -8.64
N THR A 87 10.70 5.01 -8.83
CA THR A 87 10.39 3.58 -8.88
C THR A 87 10.76 2.94 -7.55
N MET A 88 9.80 2.26 -6.93
CA MET A 88 9.99 1.43 -5.75
C MET A 88 10.16 -0.03 -6.18
N THR A 89 11.32 -0.60 -5.92
CA THR A 89 11.64 -2.02 -6.15
C THR A 89 11.64 -2.76 -4.82
N TYR A 90 10.75 -3.72 -4.66
CA TYR A 90 10.63 -4.53 -3.44
C TYR A 90 11.47 -5.81 -3.59
N ASN A 91 12.44 -5.97 -2.68
CA ASN A 91 13.31 -7.15 -2.62
C ASN A 91 12.96 -7.95 -1.37
N ASN A 92 11.99 -8.86 -1.50
CA ASN A 92 11.45 -9.67 -0.40
C ASN A 92 11.04 -8.81 0.82
N CYS A 93 10.37 -7.69 0.57
CA CYS A 93 10.08 -6.68 1.57
C CYS A 93 8.85 -7.06 2.42
N GLY A 94 9.04 -7.38 3.69
CA GLY A 94 7.96 -7.68 4.63
C GLY A 94 7.27 -6.43 5.16
N LEU A 95 6.08 -6.08 4.62
CA LEU A 95 5.40 -4.78 4.86
C LEU A 95 4.18 -4.83 5.77
N SER A 96 3.58 -6.00 5.93
CA SER A 96 2.41 -6.19 6.79
C SER A 96 2.49 -7.55 7.45
N LYS A 97 2.11 -7.60 8.73
CA LYS A 97 1.94 -8.82 9.49
C LYS A 97 0.52 -8.81 10.03
N GLY A 98 -0.27 -9.79 9.61
CA GLY A 98 -1.67 -9.94 9.98
C GLY A 98 -2.00 -11.37 10.35
N GLY A 99 -3.30 -11.69 10.46
CA GLY A 99 -3.79 -13.03 10.79
C GLY A 99 -3.10 -14.17 10.02
N PRO A 100 -2.96 -14.08 8.68
CA PRO A 100 -2.29 -15.12 7.89
C PRO A 100 -0.77 -15.25 8.13
N GLY A 101 -0.12 -14.18 8.62
CA GLY A 101 1.33 -14.06 8.77
C GLY A 101 1.91 -12.85 8.03
N VAL A 102 3.19 -12.94 7.65
CA VAL A 102 3.92 -11.83 7.00
C VAL A 102 3.65 -11.81 5.49
N ALA A 103 3.24 -10.66 4.98
CA ALA A 103 3.12 -10.33 3.56
C ALA A 103 4.46 -9.83 3.03
N ILE A 104 5.06 -10.60 2.12
CA ILE A 104 6.36 -10.34 1.51
C ILE A 104 6.15 -9.81 0.09
N PHE A 105 6.51 -8.56 -0.15
CA PHE A 105 6.32 -7.87 -1.42
C PHE A 105 7.57 -8.03 -2.30
N ILE A 106 7.36 -8.40 -3.57
CA ILE A 106 8.41 -8.60 -4.58
C ILE A 106 7.95 -8.03 -5.92
N GLY A 107 8.75 -7.14 -6.53
CA GLY A 107 8.42 -6.54 -7.82
C GLY A 107 8.65 -5.04 -7.83
N ASP A 108 8.06 -4.34 -8.79
CA ASP A 108 8.25 -2.91 -9.00
C ASP A 108 6.92 -2.15 -8.97
N MET A 109 6.94 -0.99 -8.32
CA MET A 109 5.83 -0.05 -8.32
C MET A 109 6.34 1.36 -8.57
N ASN A 110 5.85 2.00 -9.61
CA ASN A 110 6.13 3.40 -9.90
C ASN A 110 5.23 4.28 -9.05
N LEU A 111 5.84 5.22 -8.36
CA LEU A 111 5.17 6.28 -7.62
C LEU A 111 5.37 7.59 -8.38
N SER A 112 4.28 8.30 -8.65
CA SER A 112 4.30 9.68 -9.10
C SER A 112 3.56 10.54 -8.08
N GLN A 113 4.20 11.58 -7.57
CA GLN A 113 3.59 12.52 -6.65
C GLN A 113 3.39 13.85 -7.34
N LYS A 114 2.23 14.46 -7.14
CA LYS A 114 1.95 15.82 -7.55
C LYS A 114 1.56 16.62 -6.33
N ILE A 115 2.32 17.68 -6.06
CA ILE A 115 2.05 18.63 -4.99
C ILE A 115 1.44 19.86 -5.64
N ASP A 116 0.14 20.04 -5.45
CA ASP A 116 -0.58 21.25 -5.86
C ASP A 116 -0.68 22.19 -4.66
N ILE A 117 -0.08 23.38 -4.78
CA ILE A 117 -0.13 24.42 -3.77
C ILE A 117 -1.12 25.47 -4.24
N SER A 118 -2.31 25.51 -3.62
CA SER A 118 -3.34 26.51 -3.95
C SER A 118 -3.74 27.26 -2.69
N ASN A 119 -3.55 28.58 -2.69
CA ASN A 119 -4.05 29.59 -1.74
C ASN A 119 -4.42 29.05 -0.33
N SER A 120 -3.44 28.46 0.38
CA SER A 120 -3.52 27.93 1.76
C SER A 120 -3.86 26.43 1.95
N SER A 121 -3.93 25.63 0.89
CA SER A 121 -4.02 24.16 0.96
C SER A 121 -2.90 23.48 0.16
N VAL A 122 -2.29 22.46 0.76
CA VAL A 122 -1.33 21.56 0.11
C VAL A 122 -2.05 20.25 -0.15
N ASN A 123 -2.28 19.93 -1.43
CA ASN A 123 -2.83 18.64 -1.84
C ASN A 123 -1.69 17.77 -2.34
N LEU A 124 -1.61 16.54 -1.82
CA LEU A 124 -0.67 15.52 -2.26
C LEU A 124 -1.45 14.42 -2.98
N ASP A 125 -1.27 14.35 -4.29
CA ASP A 125 -1.76 13.25 -5.12
C ASP A 125 -0.60 12.26 -5.34
N GLN A 126 -0.74 11.03 -4.87
CA GLN A 126 0.23 9.94 -5.07
C GLN A 126 -0.35 8.88 -6.00
N ARG A 127 0.12 8.83 -7.24
CA ARG A 127 -0.21 7.75 -8.17
C ARG A 127 0.75 6.59 -8.00
N LEU A 128 0.21 5.41 -7.70
CA LEU A 128 0.92 4.14 -7.63
C LEU A 128 0.53 3.31 -8.86
N LYS A 129 1.53 2.93 -9.66
CA LYS A 129 1.32 2.14 -10.87
C LYS A 129 2.35 1.03 -10.98
N GLY A 130 1.90 -0.20 -11.14
CA GLY A 130 2.76 -1.36 -11.34
C GLY A 130 2.23 -2.61 -10.67
N ARG A 131 2.99 -3.68 -10.81
CA ARG A 131 2.61 -5.00 -10.30
C ARG A 131 3.65 -5.51 -9.31
N VAL A 132 3.16 -5.97 -8.16
CA VAL A 132 3.96 -6.53 -7.08
C VAL A 132 3.34 -7.84 -6.63
N ASP A 133 4.13 -8.89 -6.54
CA ASP A 133 3.73 -10.16 -5.97
C ASP A 133 3.75 -10.09 -4.44
N VAL A 134 2.75 -10.71 -3.81
CA VAL A 134 2.60 -10.77 -2.35
C VAL A 134 2.71 -12.24 -1.92
N ARG A 135 3.86 -12.56 -1.32
CA ARG A 135 4.28 -13.92 -0.92
C ARG A 135 4.37 -14.08 0.60
N GLY A 136 4.93 -15.20 1.06
CA GLY A 136 5.09 -15.53 2.47
C GLY A 136 3.85 -16.24 2.99
N ALA A 137 3.10 -15.57 3.85
CA ALA A 137 1.78 -16.04 4.27
C ALA A 137 0.75 -16.01 3.14
N TYR A 138 1.00 -15.19 2.12
CA TYR A 138 0.14 -14.96 0.99
C TYR A 138 0.70 -15.62 -0.28
N ASN A 139 -0.16 -15.83 -1.27
CA ASN A 139 0.22 -16.22 -2.62
C ASN A 139 -0.64 -15.47 -3.63
N ASP A 140 -0.44 -14.17 -3.72
CA ASP A 140 -1.25 -13.28 -4.56
C ASP A 140 -0.37 -12.22 -5.25
N PHE A 141 -1.00 -11.27 -5.93
CA PHE A 141 -0.38 -10.09 -6.50
C PHE A 141 -1.28 -8.88 -6.33
N ILE A 142 -0.68 -7.71 -6.50
CA ILE A 142 -1.37 -6.43 -6.64
C ILE A 142 -0.88 -5.84 -7.96
N ASP A 143 -1.79 -5.60 -8.89
CA ASP A 143 -1.55 -4.81 -10.09
C ASP A 143 -2.38 -3.52 -9.98
N ALA A 144 -1.71 -2.41 -9.71
CA ALA A 144 -2.34 -1.15 -9.39
C ALA A 144 -2.14 -0.13 -10.51
N ASP A 145 -3.18 0.66 -10.74
CA ASP A 145 -3.09 1.97 -11.38
C ASP A 145 -4.06 2.91 -10.65
N ILE A 146 -3.59 3.46 -9.55
CA ILE A 146 -4.42 4.09 -8.52
C ILE A 146 -3.79 5.40 -8.05
N THR A 147 -4.63 6.41 -7.82
CA THR A 147 -4.23 7.69 -7.22
C THR A 147 -4.77 7.77 -5.80
N GLN A 148 -3.87 7.89 -4.84
CA GLN A 148 -4.16 8.19 -3.44
C GLN A 148 -4.16 9.71 -3.30
N LYS A 149 -5.27 10.29 -2.88
CA LYS A 149 -5.33 11.72 -2.54
C LYS A 149 -5.32 11.85 -1.03
N ILE A 150 -4.30 12.51 -0.51
CA ILE A 150 -4.12 12.73 0.93
C ILE A 150 -4.16 14.24 1.17
N ALA A 151 -5.14 14.68 1.96
CA ALA A 151 -5.12 16.02 2.51
C ALA A 151 -4.03 16.07 3.59
N VAL A 152 -3.08 16.99 3.47
CA VAL A 152 -1.93 17.08 4.40
C VAL A 152 -2.35 17.32 5.86
N GLY A 153 -3.57 17.81 6.10
CA GLY A 153 -4.18 17.94 7.43
C GLY A 153 -4.43 16.61 8.17
N ASP A 154 -4.50 15.49 7.43
CA ASP A 154 -4.77 14.15 7.99
C ASP A 154 -3.49 13.33 8.24
N LEU A 155 -2.31 13.85 7.86
CA LEU A 155 -1.00 13.19 8.06
C LEU A 155 -0.52 13.20 9.53
N GLY A 156 -1.35 13.62 10.49
CA GLY A 156 -0.94 13.90 11.87
C GLY A 156 -1.71 13.23 13.00
N SER A 157 -2.86 12.58 12.77
CA SER A 157 -3.64 11.97 13.87
C SER A 157 -3.42 10.46 13.97
N GLY A 158 -2.61 10.06 14.95
CA GLY A 158 -2.25 8.68 15.19
C GLY A 158 -3.42 7.74 15.57
N VAL A 159 -3.09 6.44 15.48
CA VAL A 159 -3.73 5.26 16.10
C VAL A 159 -5.13 4.82 15.66
N GLY A 160 -5.76 5.42 14.63
CA GLY A 160 -7.13 5.09 14.22
C GLY A 160 -7.34 4.85 12.72
N GLY A 161 -6.56 3.99 12.07
CA GLY A 161 -6.66 3.77 10.62
C GLY A 161 -6.33 5.02 9.80
N VAL A 162 -6.08 4.83 8.50
CA VAL A 162 -5.87 5.96 7.57
C VAL A 162 -7.05 5.98 6.60
N SER A 163 -7.78 7.10 6.57
CA SER A 163 -8.75 7.36 5.50
C SER A 163 -8.00 7.91 4.30
N MET A 164 -8.14 7.25 3.15
CA MET A 164 -7.56 7.69 1.89
C MET A 164 -8.62 7.73 0.80
N TYR A 165 -8.64 8.81 0.02
CA TYR A 165 -9.46 8.86 -1.17
C TYR A 165 -8.71 8.16 -2.31
N LEU A 166 -9.27 7.07 -2.82
CA LEU A 166 -8.67 6.26 -3.88
C LEU A 166 -9.42 6.49 -5.20
N VAL A 167 -8.68 6.74 -6.28
CA VAL A 167 -9.21 6.86 -7.64
C VAL A 167 -8.43 6.00 -8.61
N GLY A 168 -9.11 5.09 -9.31
CA GLY A 168 -8.48 4.19 -10.30
C GLY A 168 -8.76 2.73 -10.01
N THR A 169 -7.81 1.83 -10.33
CA THR A 169 -8.04 0.38 -10.25
C THR A 169 -6.95 -0.36 -9.50
N ILE A 170 -7.35 -1.40 -8.78
CA ILE A 170 -6.45 -2.41 -8.20
C ILE A 170 -6.95 -3.79 -8.63
N THR A 171 -6.06 -4.59 -9.19
CA THR A 171 -6.33 -5.98 -9.57
C THR A 171 -5.55 -6.92 -8.68
N THR A 172 -6.23 -7.94 -8.16
CA THR A 172 -5.64 -9.07 -7.44
C THR A 172 -6.10 -10.37 -8.09
N SER A 173 -5.73 -11.52 -7.54
CA SER A 173 -6.28 -12.80 -7.99
C SER A 173 -7.79 -12.94 -7.78
N ASP A 174 -8.40 -12.13 -6.89
CA ASP A 174 -9.84 -12.12 -6.63
C ASP A 174 -10.63 -11.35 -7.71
N GLY A 175 -9.98 -10.40 -8.38
CA GLY A 175 -10.58 -9.61 -9.44
C GLY A 175 -10.01 -8.20 -9.54
N THR A 176 -10.65 -7.38 -10.39
CA THR A 176 -10.32 -5.97 -10.57
C THR A 176 -11.35 -5.10 -9.86
N PHE A 177 -10.88 -4.22 -8.99
CA PHE A 177 -11.70 -3.30 -8.22
C PHE A 177 -11.45 -1.87 -8.66
N THR A 178 -12.54 -1.14 -8.98
CA THR A 178 -12.49 0.28 -9.32
C THR A 178 -12.84 1.13 -8.09
N TYR A 179 -12.08 2.18 -7.84
CA TYR A 179 -12.25 3.11 -6.73
C TYR A 179 -12.51 4.52 -7.26
N ASP A 180 -13.41 5.20 -6.56
CA ASP A 180 -13.63 6.64 -6.59
C ASP A 180 -14.30 7.02 -5.26
N GLU A 181 -13.64 6.66 -4.17
CA GLU A 181 -14.22 6.72 -2.81
C GLU A 181 -13.16 6.79 -1.72
N ASN A 182 -13.60 7.17 -0.51
CA ASN A 182 -12.79 7.07 0.70
C ASN A 182 -12.72 5.61 1.18
N VAL A 183 -11.52 5.15 1.47
CA VAL A 183 -11.26 3.83 2.06
C VAL A 183 -10.52 4.00 3.37
N ASN A 184 -11.02 3.34 4.42
CA ASN A 184 -10.35 3.27 5.72
C ASN A 184 -9.51 2.01 5.77
N VAL A 185 -8.20 2.16 5.99
CA VAL A 185 -7.27 1.03 6.11
C VAL A 185 -6.69 0.94 7.51
N SER A 186 -6.63 -0.28 8.08
CA SER A 186 -6.28 -0.52 9.49
C SER A 186 -4.86 -1.08 9.70
N GLY A 187 -4.06 -1.19 8.64
CA GLY A 187 -2.66 -1.64 8.70
C GLY A 187 -2.45 -3.15 8.58
N SER A 188 -3.52 -3.95 8.67
CA SER A 188 -3.56 -5.38 8.29
C SER A 188 -4.16 -5.56 6.90
N ILE A 189 -3.80 -6.65 6.21
CA ILE A 189 -4.39 -7.03 4.92
C ILE A 189 -5.50 -8.05 5.17
N SER A 190 -6.70 -7.74 4.70
CA SER A 190 -7.85 -8.65 4.66
C SER A 190 -7.56 -9.78 3.68
N ALA A 191 -7.73 -11.01 4.16
CA ALA A 191 -7.30 -12.21 3.46
C ALA A 191 -8.34 -13.31 3.56
N ARG A 192 -8.43 -14.10 2.51
CA ARG A 192 -9.18 -15.35 2.48
C ARG A 192 -8.22 -16.51 2.39
N ILE A 193 -8.55 -17.60 3.07
CA ILE A 193 -7.85 -18.86 2.95
C ILE A 193 -8.61 -19.69 1.92
N GLU A 194 -7.97 -19.99 0.80
CA GLU A 194 -8.48 -20.99 -0.12
C GLU A 194 -8.10 -22.35 0.46
N ASN A 195 -9.06 -23.03 1.11
CA ASN A 195 -8.89 -24.44 1.40
C ASN A 195 -8.83 -25.15 0.06
N ASN A 196 -7.65 -25.66 -0.31
CA ASN A 196 -7.59 -26.75 -1.27
C ASN A 196 -8.28 -27.94 -0.60
N ASP A 197 -9.57 -28.14 -0.87
CA ASP A 197 -10.22 -29.41 -0.55
C ASP A 197 -9.43 -30.52 -1.29
N PRO A 198 -9.03 -31.60 -0.59
CA PRO A 198 -8.25 -32.69 -1.16
C PRO A 198 -9.01 -33.50 -2.21
#